data_AF-A0A0F4G6L0-F1
#
_entry.id   AF-A0A0F4G6L0-F1
#
_cell.length_a   1.000
_cell.length_b   1.000
_cell.length_c   1.000
_cell.angle_alpha   90.00
_cell.angle_beta   90.00
_cell.angle_gamma   90.00
#
_symmetry.space_group_name_H-M   'P 1'
#
loop_
_entity.id
_entity.type
_entity.pdbx_description
1 polymer ?
#
loop_
_entity_poly.entity_id
_entity_poly.type
_entity_poly.pdbx_seq_one_letter_code
_entity_poly.pdbx_strand_id
1 'polypeptide(L)'
;IEVRWAERQFRLNNHIAHKITNGATRNIRIRGAVDKGLTEDVIRDDMEHMHNLIIIAVDFRKGDAFVSTNSVHNALFARTCMMSRSSYKGCKIEFYPDECDVPLPARNQHVKNGGREPDARHTSLANRFDMLDIDGTGSSDDEGGVAT
;
A
#
# COMPACT_ATOMS: atom_id res chain seq x y z
N ILE A 1 -1.27 -20.72 0.43
CA ILE A 1 -0.81 -19.35 0.11
C ILE A 1 0.01 -18.88 1.29
N GLU A 2 1.32 -18.69 1.12
CA GLU A 2 2.20 -18.18 2.18
C GLU A 2 2.26 -16.66 2.06
N VAL A 3 1.90 -15.94 3.14
CA VAL A 3 1.91 -14.47 3.16
C VAL A 3 3.29 -14.01 3.63
N ARG A 4 4.00 -13.29 2.77
CA ARG A 4 5.33 -12.74 3.06
C ARG A 4 5.41 -11.28 2.64
N TRP A 5 6.19 -10.49 3.38
CA TRP A 5 6.54 -9.13 2.97
C TRP A 5 7.50 -9.16 1.79
N ALA A 6 7.38 -8.19 0.89
CA ALA A 6 8.35 -8.02 -0.19
C ALA A 6 9.69 -7.57 0.39
N GLU A 7 10.80 -8.15 -0.08
CA GLU A 7 12.16 -7.81 0.37
C GLU A 7 12.56 -6.38 0.02
N ARG A 8 11.91 -5.78 -0.98
CA ARG A 8 12.20 -4.43 -1.47
C ARG A 8 10.92 -3.59 -1.48
N GLN A 9 11.09 -2.31 -1.13
CA GLN A 9 10.04 -1.32 -1.26
C GLN A 9 9.69 -1.13 -2.74
N PHE A 10 8.40 -1.21 -3.07
CA PHE A 10 7.91 -0.89 -4.40
C PHE A 10 7.90 0.63 -4.60
N ARG A 11 8.70 1.13 -5.56
CA ARG A 11 8.64 2.54 -5.95
C ARG A 11 7.58 2.72 -7.02
N LEU A 12 6.54 3.48 -6.68
CA LEU A 12 5.50 3.87 -7.62
C LEU A 12 6.04 4.89 -8.64
N ASN A 13 5.77 4.64 -9.91
CA ASN A 13 6.00 5.62 -10.97
C ASN A 13 5.06 6.83 -10.75
N ASN A 14 5.59 8.05 -10.90
CA ASN A 14 4.82 9.30 -10.79
C ASN A 14 3.53 9.30 -11.63
N HIS A 15 3.56 8.71 -12.84
CA HIS A 15 2.35 8.62 -13.66
C HIS A 15 1.24 7.82 -12.97
N ILE A 16 1.60 6.69 -12.36
CA ILE A 16 0.64 5.84 -11.65
C ILE A 16 0.19 6.52 -10.36
N ALA A 17 1.12 7.15 -9.63
CA ALA A 17 0.80 7.91 -8.42
C ALA A 17 -0.24 9.00 -8.71
N HIS A 18 -0.11 9.74 -9.80
CA HIS A 18 -1.10 10.73 -10.21
C HIS A 18 -2.47 10.08 -10.52
N LYS A 19 -2.50 8.90 -11.13
CA LYS A 19 -3.77 8.18 -11.37
C LYS A 19 -4.42 7.76 -10.05
N ILE A 20 -3.64 7.29 -9.08
CA ILE A 20 -4.12 6.92 -7.74
C ILE A 20 -4.72 8.15 -7.04
N THR A 21 -4.02 9.28 -7.04
CA THR A 21 -4.55 10.55 -6.47
C THR A 21 -5.86 10.99 -7.13
N ASN A 22 -6.08 10.63 -8.39
CA ASN A 22 -7.34 10.88 -9.11
C ASN A 22 -8.42 9.80 -8.89
N GLY A 23 -8.24 8.89 -7.94
CA GLY A 23 -9.22 7.87 -7.58
C GLY A 23 -9.09 6.55 -8.36
N ALA A 24 -7.92 6.25 -8.93
CA ALA A 24 -7.66 4.92 -9.50
C ALA A 24 -7.37 3.90 -8.39
N THR A 25 -8.11 2.79 -8.40
CA THR A 25 -8.00 1.70 -7.41
C THR A 25 -7.77 0.35 -8.10
N ARG A 26 -7.64 -0.74 -7.32
CA ARG A 26 -7.55 -2.11 -7.86
C ARG A 26 -8.91 -2.67 -8.30
N ASN A 27 -10.00 -1.96 -8.00
CA ASN A 27 -11.38 -2.37 -8.24
C ASN A 27 -11.97 -1.60 -9.42
N ILE A 28 -12.55 -2.33 -10.38
CA ILE A 28 -13.14 -1.78 -11.60
C ILE A 28 -14.63 -2.10 -11.61
N ARG A 29 -15.46 -1.11 -11.95
CA ARG A 29 -16.89 -1.28 -12.23
C ARG A 29 -17.15 -1.10 -13.73
N ILE A 30 -17.84 -2.06 -14.31
CA ILE A 30 -18.30 -2.06 -15.70
C ILE A 30 -19.80 -1.85 -15.69
N ARG A 31 -20.25 -0.66 -16.12
CA ARG A 31 -21.69 -0.34 -16.16
C ARG A 31 -22.39 -1.03 -17.32
N GLY A 32 -23.57 -1.59 -17.05
CA GLY A 32 -24.40 -2.27 -18.07
C GLY A 32 -23.77 -3.55 -18.60
N ALA A 33 -22.94 -4.22 -17.78
CA ALA A 33 -22.24 -5.43 -18.20
C ALA A 33 -23.21 -6.59 -18.51
N VAL A 34 -24.26 -6.73 -17.70
CA VAL A 34 -25.29 -7.77 -17.89
C VAL A 34 -26.10 -7.53 -19.17
N ASP A 35 -26.45 -6.27 -19.46
CA ASP A 35 -27.19 -5.90 -20.67
C ASP A 35 -26.39 -6.19 -21.96
N LYS A 36 -25.06 -6.27 -21.85
CA LYS A 36 -24.14 -6.63 -22.92
C LYS A 36 -23.85 -8.13 -23.01
N GLY A 37 -24.37 -8.93 -22.08
CA GLY A 37 -24.09 -10.36 -22.01
C GLY A 37 -22.68 -10.70 -21.54
N LEU A 38 -22.01 -9.80 -20.81
CA LEU A 38 -20.71 -10.08 -20.22
C LEU A 38 -20.89 -11.01 -19.02
N THR A 39 -20.34 -12.23 -19.11
CA THR A 39 -20.25 -13.16 -18.00
C THR A 39 -18.88 -13.06 -17.33
N GLU A 40 -18.77 -13.63 -16.12
CA GLU A 40 -17.51 -13.74 -15.41
C GLU A 40 -16.43 -14.43 -16.25
N ASP A 41 -16.77 -15.52 -16.94
CA ASP A 41 -15.84 -16.27 -17.78
C ASP A 41 -15.31 -15.43 -18.94
N VAL A 42 -16.18 -14.63 -19.59
CA VAL A 42 -15.76 -13.72 -20.67
C VAL A 42 -14.80 -12.66 -20.14
N ILE A 43 -15.10 -12.06 -18.99
CA ILE A 43 -14.22 -11.06 -18.36
C ILE A 43 -12.86 -11.68 -18.00
N ARG A 44 -12.83 -12.93 -17.53
CA ARG A 44 -11.59 -13.65 -17.22
C ARG A 44 -10.78 -13.95 -18.47
N ASP A 45 -11.40 -14.52 -19.50
CA ASP A 45 -10.76 -14.83 -20.79
C ASP A 45 -10.19 -13.56 -21.44
N ASP A 46 -10.96 -12.46 -21.39
CA ASP A 46 -10.53 -11.17 -21.91
C ASP A 46 -9.28 -10.62 -21.21
N MET A 47 -8.97 -11.06 -19.99
CA MET A 47 -7.86 -10.56 -19.17
C MET A 47 -6.71 -11.57 -19.02
N GLU A 48 -6.88 -12.83 -19.45
CA GLU A 48 -5.89 -13.91 -19.28
C GLU A 48 -4.53 -13.61 -19.93
N HIS A 49 -4.54 -12.93 -21.08
CA HIS A 49 -3.33 -12.55 -21.81
C HIS A 49 -2.48 -11.46 -21.10
N MET A 50 -2.99 -10.86 -20.02
CA MET A 50 -2.26 -9.82 -19.28
C MET A 50 -1.38 -10.42 -18.18
N HIS A 51 -0.10 -10.04 -18.22
CA HIS A 51 0.91 -10.65 -17.37
C HIS A 51 0.74 -10.27 -15.90
N ASN A 52 0.84 -11.27 -15.01
CA ASN A 52 0.76 -11.09 -13.56
C ASN A 52 -0.54 -10.42 -13.08
N LEU A 53 -1.60 -10.51 -13.88
CA LEU A 53 -2.93 -10.11 -13.44
C LEU A 53 -3.60 -11.32 -12.77
N ILE A 54 -4.15 -11.07 -11.58
CA ILE A 54 -5.01 -12.02 -10.88
C ILE A 54 -6.34 -11.31 -10.63
N ILE A 55 -7.43 -11.91 -11.11
CA ILE A 55 -8.79 -11.52 -10.77
C ILE A 55 -9.14 -12.23 -9.47
N ILE A 56 -9.36 -11.44 -8.41
CA ILE A 56 -9.69 -11.94 -7.07
C ILE A 56 -11.17 -12.32 -7.02
N ALA A 57 -12.04 -11.43 -7.51
CA ALA A 57 -13.49 -11.62 -7.50
C ALA A 57 -14.13 -10.88 -8.68
N VAL A 58 -15.24 -11.43 -9.15
CA VAL A 58 -16.14 -10.79 -10.12
C VAL A 58 -17.56 -10.90 -9.58
N ASP A 59 -18.15 -9.77 -9.21
CA ASP A 59 -19.50 -9.71 -8.65
C ASP A 59 -20.43 -8.92 -9.56
N PHE A 60 -21.65 -9.40 -9.74
CA PHE A 60 -22.68 -8.69 -10.52
C PHE A 60 -23.71 -8.08 -9.59
N ARG A 61 -23.90 -6.76 -9.66
CA ARG A 61 -24.87 -6.04 -8.83
C ARG A 61 -25.62 -5.01 -9.66
N LYS A 62 -26.96 -5.14 -9.67
CA LYS A 62 -27.87 -4.21 -10.38
C LYS A 62 -27.52 -4.03 -11.88
N GLY A 63 -27.10 -5.09 -12.56
CA GLY A 63 -26.73 -5.06 -13.98
C GLY A 63 -25.29 -4.65 -14.29
N ASP A 64 -24.53 -4.22 -13.26
CA ASP A 64 -23.13 -3.87 -13.40
C ASP A 64 -22.22 -4.98 -12.90
N ALA A 65 -21.03 -5.11 -13.50
CA ALA A 65 -19.99 -6.01 -13.04
C ALA A 65 -18.95 -5.26 -12.20
N PHE A 66 -18.52 -5.85 -11.10
CA PHE A 66 -17.48 -5.37 -10.21
C PHE A 66 -16.34 -6.38 -10.25
N VAL A 67 -15.16 -5.94 -10.67
CA VAL A 67 -13.98 -6.78 -10.86
C VAL A 67 -12.90 -6.29 -9.91
N SER A 68 -12.47 -7.16 -9.00
CA SER A 68 -11.37 -6.90 -8.07
C SER A 68 -10.09 -7.56 -8.56
N THR A 69 -9.03 -6.77 -8.68
CA THR A 69 -7.72 -7.24 -9.16
C THR A 69 -6.66 -7.15 -8.05
N ASN A 70 -5.50 -7.77 -8.28
CA ASN A 70 -4.39 -7.77 -7.33
C ASN A 70 -3.64 -6.43 -7.21
N SER A 71 -3.71 -5.52 -8.19
CA SER A 71 -2.90 -4.29 -8.21
C SER A 71 -3.55 -3.17 -9.01
N VAL A 72 -3.36 -1.93 -8.56
CA VAL A 72 -3.82 -0.72 -9.28
C VAL A 72 -3.19 -0.60 -10.67
N HIS A 73 -1.92 -1.00 -10.81
CA HIS A 73 -1.25 -0.98 -12.11
C HIS A 73 -1.92 -1.93 -13.11
N ASN A 74 -2.26 -3.12 -12.62
CA ASN A 74 -2.96 -4.13 -13.41
C ASN A 74 -4.38 -3.67 -13.75
N ALA A 75 -5.08 -3.01 -12.82
CA ALA A 75 -6.39 -2.43 -13.07
C ALA A 75 -6.36 -1.34 -14.15
N LEU A 76 -5.33 -0.47 -14.16
CA LEU A 76 -5.16 0.55 -15.19
C LEU A 76 -4.98 -0.06 -16.59
N PHE A 77 -4.19 -1.13 -16.69
CA PHE A 77 -4.03 -1.86 -17.95
C PHE A 77 -5.29 -2.62 -18.34
N ALA A 78 -5.93 -3.33 -17.39
CA ALA A 78 -7.18 -4.03 -17.60
C ALA A 78 -8.23 -3.11 -18.19
N ARG A 79 -8.41 -1.91 -17.60
CA ARG A 79 -9.33 -0.90 -18.09
C ARG A 79 -9.05 -0.53 -19.55
N THR A 80 -7.80 -0.27 -19.88
CA THR A 80 -7.40 0.10 -21.25
C THR A 80 -7.63 -1.04 -22.24
N CYS A 81 -7.30 -2.27 -21.83
CA CYS A 81 -7.52 -3.48 -22.63
C CYS A 81 -9.02 -3.71 -22.88
N MET A 82 -9.86 -3.70 -21.84
CA MET A 82 -11.31 -3.83 -21.97
C MET A 82 -11.90 -2.77 -22.90
N MET A 83 -11.49 -1.51 -22.78
CA MET A 83 -11.97 -0.43 -23.66
C MET A 83 -11.61 -0.62 -25.14
N SER A 84 -10.55 -1.38 -25.44
CA SER A 84 -10.13 -1.68 -26.82
C SER A 84 -10.96 -2.81 -27.47
N ARG A 85 -11.62 -3.65 -26.67
CA ARG A 85 -12.42 -4.79 -27.14
C ARG A 85 -13.84 -4.35 -27.51
N SER A 86 -14.36 -4.89 -28.61
CA SER A 86 -15.71 -4.59 -29.10
C SER A 86 -16.82 -5.02 -28.13
N SER A 87 -16.58 -6.06 -27.33
CA SER A 87 -17.52 -6.57 -26.31
C SER A 87 -17.90 -5.51 -25.27
N TYR A 88 -16.97 -4.61 -24.94
CA TYR A 88 -17.19 -3.54 -23.96
C TYR A 88 -17.62 -2.22 -24.61
N LYS A 89 -17.85 -2.20 -25.93
CA LYS A 89 -18.23 -0.97 -26.64
C LYS A 89 -19.53 -0.40 -26.10
N GLY A 90 -19.46 0.83 -25.61
CA GLY A 90 -20.57 1.54 -24.99
C GLY A 90 -20.73 1.26 -23.48
N CYS A 91 -19.95 0.36 -22.89
CA CYS A 91 -19.88 0.22 -21.43
C CYS A 91 -19.08 1.38 -20.83
N LYS A 92 -19.54 1.90 -19.69
CA LYS A 92 -18.76 2.86 -18.91
C LYS A 92 -17.92 2.10 -17.88
N ILE A 93 -16.60 2.13 -18.06
CA ILE A 93 -15.65 1.46 -17.15
C ILE A 93 -15.04 2.51 -16.21
N GLU A 94 -15.36 2.39 -14.92
CA GLU A 94 -14.98 3.32 -13.85
C GLU A 94 -14.24 2.59 -12.73
N PHE A 95 -13.43 3.32 -11.95
CA PHE A 95 -12.87 2.79 -10.71
C PHE A 95 -13.90 2.87 -9.58
N TYR A 96 -13.82 1.96 -8.63
CA TYR A 96 -14.66 1.95 -7.43
C TYR A 96 -13.79 1.90 -6.16
N PRO A 97 -14.21 2.48 -5.02
CA PRO A 97 -13.42 2.49 -3.79
C PRO A 97 -12.90 1.12 -3.39
N ASP A 98 -11.67 1.12 -2.90
CA ASP A 98 -10.98 -0.08 -2.45
C ASP A 98 -11.16 -0.29 -0.94
N GLU A 99 -11.23 -1.53 -0.47
CA GLU A 99 -11.41 -1.79 0.96
C GLU A 99 -10.16 -1.37 1.77
N CYS A 100 -8.99 -1.32 1.12
CA CYS A 100 -7.75 -0.91 1.76
C CYS A 100 -7.45 0.59 1.67
N ASP A 101 -8.26 1.39 0.96
CA ASP A 101 -8.09 2.84 0.87
C ASP A 101 -8.77 3.58 2.04
N VAL A 102 -8.70 2.97 3.23
CA VAL A 102 -9.21 3.54 4.47
C VAL A 102 -8.04 4.14 5.26
N PRO A 103 -8.20 5.32 5.89
CA PRO A 103 -7.17 5.89 6.74
C PRO A 103 -6.73 4.88 7.80
N LEU A 104 -5.42 4.79 8.02
CA LEU A 104 -4.90 3.98 9.12
C LEU A 104 -5.52 4.45 10.44
N PRO A 105 -5.91 3.54 11.34
CA PRO A 105 -6.44 3.92 12.64
C PRO A 105 -5.50 4.92 13.32
N ALA A 106 -6.06 6.03 13.81
CA ALA A 106 -5.26 7.00 14.53
C ALA A 106 -4.58 6.30 15.70
N ARG A 107 -3.24 6.43 15.79
CA ARG A 107 -2.51 5.97 16.96
C ARG A 107 -3.11 6.70 18.16
N ASN A 108 -3.77 5.97 19.06
CA ASN A 108 -4.20 6.53 20.34
C ASN A 108 -2.98 7.19 20.97
N GLN A 109 -2.95 8.51 20.93
CA GLN A 109 -1.98 9.25 21.71
C GLN A 109 -2.37 8.94 23.13
N HIS A 110 -1.59 8.08 23.79
CA HIS A 110 -1.72 7.90 25.22
C HIS A 110 -1.56 9.30 25.80
N VAL A 111 -2.68 9.89 26.23
CA VAL A 111 -2.68 11.17 26.92
C VAL A 111 -1.73 10.94 28.08
N LYS A 112 -0.54 11.55 28.03
CA LYS A 112 0.28 11.65 29.22
C LYS A 112 -0.55 12.51 30.15
N ASN A 113 -1.32 11.86 31.02
CA ASN A 113 -1.94 12.54 32.16
C ASN A 113 -0.81 13.36 32.79
N GLY A 114 -0.99 14.68 32.79
CA GLY A 114 -0.01 15.65 33.25
C GLY A 114 0.20 15.52 34.76
N GLY A 115 0.83 14.43 35.18
CA GLY A 115 1.52 14.34 36.44
C GLY A 115 2.63 15.39 36.38
N ARG A 116 2.44 16.45 37.16
CA ARG A 116 3.42 17.49 37.43
C ARG A 116 4.69 16.81 37.94
N GLU A 117 5.72 16.65 37.09
CA GLU A 117 7.02 16.19 37.55
C GLU A 117 7.69 17.28 38.39
N PRO A 118 8.32 16.93 39.52
CA PRO A 118 9.11 17.87 40.30
C PRO A 118 10.39 18.23 39.55
N ASP A 119 10.84 19.44 39.86
CA ASP A 119 11.93 20.23 39.29
C ASP A 119 13.20 19.47 38.86
N ALA A 120 13.80 20.01 37.80
CA ALA A 120 14.90 19.48 37.02
C ALA A 120 16.12 19.05 37.86
N ARG A 121 16.52 17.78 37.71
CA ARG A 121 17.90 17.36 38.00
C ARG A 121 18.56 16.86 36.72
N HIS A 122 19.41 17.73 36.19
CA HIS A 122 20.53 17.50 35.27
C HIS A 122 20.63 16.06 34.71
N THR A 123 19.82 15.74 33.71
CA THR A 123 20.04 14.54 32.89
C THR A 123 21.34 14.73 32.13
N SER A 124 22.38 13.98 32.49
CA SER A 124 23.61 13.93 31.72
C SER A 124 23.29 13.57 30.26
N LEU A 125 23.97 14.23 29.32
CA LEU A 125 23.94 13.89 27.88
C LEU A 125 24.71 12.58 27.61
N ALA A 126 24.63 11.61 28.52
CA ALA A 126 25.22 10.30 28.31
C ALA A 126 24.27 9.49 27.42
N ASN A 127 24.88 8.83 26.43
CA ASN A 127 24.15 8.03 25.46
C ASN A 127 23.50 6.85 26.19
N ARG A 128 22.17 6.71 26.12
CA ARG A 128 21.44 5.65 26.84
C ARG A 128 21.71 4.22 26.32
N PHE A 129 22.44 4.11 25.21
CA PHE A 129 22.83 2.86 24.60
C PHE A 129 24.21 2.35 25.05
N ASP A 130 24.92 3.14 25.87
CA ASP A 130 26.26 2.81 26.40
C ASP A 130 26.27 1.60 27.36
N MET A 131 25.10 1.17 27.85
CA MET A 131 24.96 -0.03 28.68
C MET A 131 24.98 -1.36 27.89
N LEU A 132 25.07 -1.32 26.57
CA LEU A 132 25.08 -2.51 25.73
C LEU A 132 26.49 -2.97 25.30
N ASP A 133 27.55 -2.39 25.88
CA ASP A 133 28.91 -2.93 25.76
C ASP A 133 29.00 -4.22 26.59
N ILE A 134 28.46 -5.28 26.02
CA ILE A 134 28.62 -6.65 26.48
C ILE A 134 29.93 -7.18 25.89
N ASP A 135 30.82 -7.55 26.80
CA ASP A 135 32.13 -8.19 26.64
C ASP A 135 33.37 -7.28 26.52
N GLY A 136 34.01 -7.13 27.68
CA GLY A 136 35.26 -6.44 27.87
C GLY A 136 36.46 -7.11 27.20
N THR A 137 37.24 -6.27 26.53
CA THR A 137 38.68 -6.47 26.33
C THR A 137 39.35 -5.15 26.65
N GLY A 138 40.15 -5.12 27.71
CA GLY A 138 40.81 -3.90 28.20
C GLY A 138 41.94 -3.38 27.32
N SER A 139 42.61 -2.36 27.88
CA SER A 139 43.81 -1.65 27.40
C SER A 139 43.48 -0.44 26.50
N SER A 140 44.00 0.78 26.73
CA SER A 140 45.12 1.24 27.56
C SER A 140 44.95 2.73 27.83
N ASP A 141 45.47 3.17 28.97
CA ASP A 141 45.70 4.57 29.32
C ASP A 141 46.55 5.28 28.25
N ASP A 142 46.24 6.55 27.98
CA ASP A 142 47.27 7.52 27.58
C ASP A 142 46.91 8.90 28.16
N GLU A 143 47.65 9.24 29.23
CA GLU A 143 47.78 10.57 29.80
C GLU A 143 48.48 11.50 28.81
N GLY A 144 48.09 12.78 28.78
CA GLY A 144 48.88 13.77 28.05
C GLY A 144 48.26 15.15 27.96
N GLY A 145 48.01 15.80 29.10
CA GLY A 145 47.74 17.24 29.14
C GLY A 145 48.67 17.93 30.11
N VAL A 146 49.60 18.77 29.62
CA VAL A 146 50.00 20.02 30.29
C VAL A 146 50.40 21.04 29.21
N ALA A 147 49.68 22.15 29.20
CA ALA A 147 50.12 23.41 28.64
C ALA A 147 50.95 24.17 29.70
N THR A 148 52.07 24.76 29.30
CA THR A 148 52.56 26.02 29.86
C THR A 148 53.45 26.71 28.82
#